data_AF-A0A0B4EUA9-F1
#
_entry.id   AF-A0A0B4EUA9-F1
#
_cell.length_a   1.000
_cell.length_b   1.000
_cell.length_c   1.000
_cell.angle_alpha   90.00
_cell.angle_beta   90.00
_cell.angle_gamma   90.00
#
_symmetry.space_group_name_H-M   'P 1'
#
loop_
_entity.id
_entity.type
_entity.pdbx_description
1 polymer ?
#
loop_
_entity_poly.entity_id
_entity_poly.type
_entity_poly.pdbx_seq_one_letter_code
_entity_poly.pdbx_strand_id
1 'polypeptide(L)'
;MSRRPRTHNNDRKTLKIFQTNVGNIPAAHDCALALADSEKYDVVLLQEPWTEVKEARCLTKIHPAYETHSPVDNWENNDARPRVMTYVRKNSHILTDQKRPASTRDTLWLTVNGITIVNVYCRPSYDAALDILLRRSPPERCLVAGDFNAKHYSWQTGRLANRGGDIAAWAAESGPGLLNTADVPTNPHGNTIDLAFSKIDLASAVVEDHLATSSDHFTLSLTILNITLALTGTLGVYSLPAAATTASELDALAESLVNLLHSSAKEMRSAPWWTDECAESAAEYHAVRRIFPMGFNEEVQAAREVFQNVVRRAKRQYWRNLIDGFSDSAAVYKAARWLKSPGAFQPPPLQIDGVVYETQMDKANALRRSTLERRTEQTTSTTRGSRFVRRVKYHLLPGSLSLRQKMLPPRLATPRQGQTTSPSRYCEQFGTSLENMSGGYTKVAWWSGITHKHVRQKSS
;
A
#
# COMPACT_ATOMS: atom_id res chain seq x y z
N MET A 1 -38.65 17.44 5.46
CA MET A 1 -37.74 16.40 5.99
C MET A 1 -36.30 16.89 5.84
N SER A 2 -35.68 17.38 6.92
CA SER A 2 -34.29 17.86 6.90
C SER A 2 -33.33 16.77 7.37
N ARG A 3 -32.27 16.48 6.62
CA ARG A 3 -31.21 15.56 7.04
C ARG A 3 -30.31 16.26 8.06
N ARG A 4 -30.35 15.83 9.32
CA ARG A 4 -29.44 16.32 10.36
C ARG A 4 -27.97 16.06 9.98
N PRO A 5 -27.04 17.00 10.24
CA PRO A 5 -25.60 16.76 10.03
C PRO A 5 -25.09 15.61 10.90
N ARG A 6 -24.10 14.86 10.40
CA ARG A 6 -23.38 13.87 11.22
C ARG A 6 -22.36 14.57 12.10
N THR A 7 -22.47 14.37 13.40
CA THR A 7 -21.46 14.78 14.39
C THR A 7 -20.23 13.87 14.28
N HIS A 8 -19.11 14.42 13.80
CA HIS A 8 -17.82 13.71 13.79
C HIS A 8 -16.98 14.17 14.99
N ASN A 9 -16.80 13.29 15.96
CA ASN A 9 -15.94 13.57 17.11
C ASN A 9 -14.45 13.39 16.73
N ASN A 10 -13.59 14.37 17.04
CA ASN A 10 -12.28 14.55 16.40
C ASN A 10 -11.08 14.37 17.36
N ASP A 11 -11.16 13.40 18.27
CA ASP A 11 -10.27 13.34 19.45
C ASP A 11 -8.80 12.98 19.19
N ARG A 12 -8.41 12.56 17.97
CA ARG A 12 -7.02 12.15 17.69
C ARG A 12 -6.12 13.35 17.35
N LYS A 13 -5.62 13.98 18.42
CA LYS A 13 -4.64 15.09 18.39
C LYS A 13 -3.27 14.71 17.78
N THR A 14 -2.97 13.42 17.64
CA THR A 14 -1.70 12.88 17.15
C THR A 14 -1.89 11.97 15.94
N LEU A 15 -1.01 12.12 14.95
CA LEU A 15 -0.83 11.17 13.86
C LEU A 15 0.37 10.28 14.18
N LYS A 16 0.18 8.95 14.19
CA LYS A 16 1.26 7.94 14.35
C LYS A 16 1.66 7.42 12.97
N ILE A 17 2.95 7.49 12.64
CA ILE A 17 3.51 7.03 11.37
C ILE A 17 4.57 5.94 11.64
N PHE A 18 4.47 4.82 10.94
CA PHE A 18 5.38 3.68 11.00
C PHE A 18 6.28 3.73 9.76
N GLN A 19 7.59 3.90 9.90
CA GLN A 19 8.53 3.89 8.77
C GLN A 19 9.51 2.72 8.88
N THR A 20 9.69 1.97 7.79
CA THR A 20 10.74 0.95 7.69
C THR A 20 10.98 0.55 6.23
N ASN A 21 12.23 0.25 5.89
CA ASN A 21 12.56 -0.50 4.67
C ASN A 21 12.26 -2.00 4.92
N VAL A 22 11.64 -2.70 3.96
CA VAL A 22 11.32 -4.14 4.09
C VAL A 22 12.16 -5.04 3.18
N GLY A 23 13.17 -4.50 2.49
CA GLY A 23 14.17 -5.25 1.71
C GLY A 23 13.59 -6.13 0.59
N ASN A 24 12.42 -5.77 0.05
CA ASN A 24 11.58 -6.59 -0.84
C ASN A 24 11.15 -7.94 -0.25
N ILE A 25 11.29 -8.17 1.07
CA ILE A 25 10.98 -9.45 1.71
C ILE A 25 9.46 -9.58 1.87
N PRO A 26 8.80 -10.57 1.24
CA PRO A 26 7.33 -10.69 1.31
C PRO A 26 6.80 -11.01 2.70
N ALA A 27 7.62 -11.59 3.59
CA ALA A 27 7.27 -11.79 5.00
C ALA A 27 7.39 -10.49 5.79
N ALA A 28 8.50 -9.74 5.67
CA ALA A 28 8.67 -8.49 6.41
C ALA A 28 7.64 -7.41 6.02
N HIS A 29 7.26 -7.36 4.73
CA HIS A 29 6.16 -6.51 4.27
C HIS A 29 4.82 -6.90 4.94
N ASP A 30 4.54 -8.20 5.09
CA ASP A 30 3.33 -8.65 5.80
C ASP A 30 3.40 -8.32 7.31
N CYS A 31 4.54 -8.56 7.97
CA CYS A 31 4.76 -8.23 9.38
C CYS A 31 4.62 -6.72 9.65
N ALA A 32 5.20 -5.86 8.80
CA ALA A 32 5.11 -4.42 8.95
C ALA A 32 3.66 -3.91 9.00
N LEU A 33 2.80 -4.42 8.10
CA LEU A 33 1.39 -4.03 8.08
C LEU A 33 0.58 -4.58 9.26
N ALA A 34 0.94 -5.75 9.79
CA ALA A 34 0.29 -6.34 10.96
C ALA A 34 0.69 -5.66 12.27
N LEU A 35 1.99 -5.40 12.48
CA LEU A 35 2.52 -4.66 13.64
C LEU A 35 2.05 -3.20 13.64
N ALA A 36 1.98 -2.56 12.47
CA ALA A 36 1.36 -1.25 12.34
C ALA A 36 -0.14 -1.27 12.73
N ASP A 37 -0.84 -2.39 12.48
CA ASP A 37 -2.25 -2.54 12.85
C ASP A 37 -2.47 -2.84 14.33
N SER A 38 -1.63 -3.68 14.96
CA SER A 38 -1.70 -3.92 16.42
C SER A 38 -1.54 -2.61 17.17
N GLU A 39 -0.47 -1.86 16.86
CA GLU A 39 -0.09 -0.61 17.53
C GLU A 39 -0.80 0.66 17.02
N LYS A 40 -1.88 0.48 16.25
CA LYS A 40 -2.79 1.56 15.80
C LYS A 40 -2.09 2.73 15.08
N TYR A 41 -1.08 2.45 14.28
CA TYR A 41 -0.43 3.44 13.39
C TYR A 41 -1.39 3.88 12.27
N ASP A 42 -1.42 5.18 11.96
CA ASP A 42 -2.31 5.76 10.96
C ASP A 42 -1.75 5.65 9.55
N VAL A 43 -0.43 5.82 9.42
CA VAL A 43 0.28 5.83 8.14
C VAL A 43 1.48 4.88 8.25
N VAL A 44 1.72 4.07 7.22
CA VAL A 44 2.88 3.19 7.10
C VAL A 44 3.67 3.58 5.86
N LEU A 45 4.92 4.01 6.04
CA LEU A 45 5.86 4.40 5.00
C LEU A 45 6.83 3.23 4.76
N LEU A 46 6.56 2.41 3.74
CA LEU A 46 7.44 1.29 3.39
C LEU A 46 8.37 1.67 2.25
N GLN A 47 9.65 1.38 2.43
CA GLN A 47 10.67 1.36 1.38
C GLN A 47 10.94 -0.09 0.96
N GLU A 48 11.37 -0.28 -0.29
CA GLU A 48 11.53 -1.59 -0.96
C GLU A 48 10.34 -2.55 -0.72
N PRO A 49 9.10 -2.14 -1.04
CA PRO A 49 7.92 -2.98 -0.83
C PRO A 49 7.97 -4.21 -1.75
N TRP A 50 7.77 -5.41 -1.20
CA TRP A 50 7.57 -6.61 -2.03
C TRP A 50 6.45 -6.38 -3.05
N THR A 51 6.80 -6.52 -4.32
CA THR A 51 5.89 -6.40 -5.47
C THR A 51 6.20 -7.46 -6.51
N GLU A 52 5.20 -7.85 -7.30
CA GLU A 52 5.29 -8.86 -8.35
C GLU A 52 4.48 -8.43 -9.59
N VAL A 53 4.78 -9.02 -10.74
CA VAL A 53 3.93 -8.98 -11.94
C VAL A 53 3.53 -10.41 -12.25
N LYS A 54 2.23 -10.70 -12.30
CA LYS A 54 1.70 -12.02 -12.66
C LYS A 54 0.47 -11.86 -13.54
N GLU A 55 0.44 -12.53 -14.69
CA GLU A 55 -0.69 -12.50 -15.64
C GLU A 55 -1.11 -11.06 -16.00
N ALA A 56 -0.13 -10.18 -16.27
CA ALA A 56 -0.29 -8.74 -16.50
C ALA A 56 -0.98 -7.96 -15.35
N ARG A 57 -0.99 -8.50 -14.13
CA ARG A 57 -1.45 -7.82 -12.90
C ARG A 57 -0.26 -7.40 -12.04
N CYS A 58 -0.30 -6.15 -11.58
CA CYS A 58 0.57 -5.63 -10.55
C CYS A 58 0.12 -6.13 -9.17
N LEU A 59 0.99 -6.83 -8.45
CA LEU A 59 0.70 -7.42 -7.14
C LEU A 59 1.60 -6.79 -6.06
N THR A 60 1.03 -6.61 -4.88
CA THR A 60 1.72 -6.17 -3.65
C THR A 60 1.06 -6.81 -2.43
N LYS A 61 1.59 -6.59 -1.23
CA LYS A 61 0.89 -6.92 0.02
C LYS A 61 -0.18 -5.87 0.33
N ILE A 62 -1.30 -6.34 0.86
CA ILE A 62 -2.44 -5.53 1.29
C ILE A 62 -2.89 -5.97 2.68
N HIS A 63 -3.46 -5.04 3.44
CA HIS A 63 -3.97 -5.30 4.79
C HIS A 63 -5.40 -4.76 4.94
N PRO A 64 -6.34 -5.48 5.59
CA PRO A 64 -7.74 -5.07 5.61
C PRO A 64 -7.97 -3.70 6.25
N ALA A 65 -7.20 -3.33 7.28
CA ALA A 65 -7.25 -2.03 7.95
C ALA A 65 -6.68 -0.84 7.15
N TYR A 66 -5.98 -1.06 6.03
CA TYR A 66 -5.25 0.00 5.30
C TYR A 66 -5.68 0.16 3.83
N GLU A 67 -5.70 1.40 3.34
CA GLU A 67 -5.71 1.76 1.93
C GLU A 67 -4.27 1.83 1.41
N THR A 68 -4.05 1.44 0.15
CA THR A 68 -2.70 1.33 -0.42
C THR A 68 -2.47 2.40 -1.47
N HIS A 69 -1.37 3.12 -1.34
CA HIS A 69 -0.93 4.16 -2.27
C HIS A 69 0.39 3.75 -2.93
N SER A 70 0.48 3.94 -4.25
CA SER A 70 1.64 3.62 -5.06
C SER A 70 2.07 4.84 -5.89
N PRO A 71 3.37 5.14 -6.00
CA PRO A 71 3.86 6.22 -6.83
C PRO A 71 3.63 5.95 -8.33
N VAL A 72 3.59 4.69 -8.74
CA VAL A 72 3.31 4.24 -10.13
C VAL A 72 1.98 3.49 -10.22
N ASP A 73 1.27 3.65 -11.35
CA ASP A 73 -0.05 3.02 -11.57
C ASP A 73 0.03 1.56 -12.06
N ASN A 74 1.12 1.20 -12.74
CA ASN A 74 1.36 -0.11 -13.32
C ASN A 74 2.87 -0.33 -13.49
N TRP A 75 3.31 -1.59 -13.49
CA TRP A 75 4.69 -2.00 -13.73
C TRP A 75 4.72 -3.35 -14.45
N GLU A 76 5.65 -3.51 -15.40
CA GLU A 76 5.73 -4.71 -16.25
C GLU A 76 6.96 -5.56 -15.94
N ASN A 77 7.98 -4.98 -15.31
CA ASN A 77 9.26 -5.58 -14.98
C ASN A 77 9.80 -5.02 -13.64
N ASN A 78 11.00 -5.44 -13.23
CA ASN A 78 11.62 -4.98 -11.98
C ASN A 78 12.02 -3.48 -12.01
N ASP A 79 12.28 -2.93 -13.19
CA ASP A 79 12.72 -1.55 -13.38
C ASP A 79 11.57 -0.52 -13.39
N ALA A 80 10.33 -0.99 -13.54
CA ALA A 80 9.13 -0.18 -13.39
C ALA A 80 8.48 -0.28 -11.99
N ARG A 81 8.87 -1.25 -11.15
CA ARG A 81 8.26 -1.47 -9.82
C ARG A 81 8.47 -0.27 -8.88
N PRO A 82 7.47 0.06 -8.03
CA PRO A 82 7.64 1.07 -6.99
C PRO A 82 8.72 0.65 -5.99
N ARG A 83 9.58 1.59 -5.58
CA ARG A 83 10.51 1.40 -4.46
C ARG A 83 9.98 1.95 -3.14
N VAL A 84 8.84 2.63 -3.16
CA VAL A 84 8.10 3.07 -1.98
C VAL A 84 6.62 2.75 -2.11
N MET A 85 5.97 2.39 -1.01
CA MET A 85 4.52 2.34 -0.88
C MET A 85 4.08 2.95 0.44
N THR A 86 2.94 3.62 0.43
CA THR A 86 2.36 4.19 1.65
C THR A 86 1.00 3.59 1.91
N TYR A 87 0.76 3.18 3.14
CA TYR A 87 -0.50 2.59 3.57
C TYR A 87 -1.17 3.53 4.57
N VAL A 88 -2.42 3.90 4.34
CA VAL A 88 -3.15 4.82 5.24
C VAL A 88 -4.37 4.11 5.83
N ARG A 89 -4.53 4.22 7.15
CA ARG A 89 -5.56 3.50 7.91
C ARG A 89 -6.95 3.93 7.45
N LYS A 90 -7.80 2.94 7.17
CA LYS A 90 -9.22 3.12 6.82
C LYS A 90 -9.99 3.64 8.04
N ASN A 91 -10.05 4.96 8.16
CA ASN A 91 -10.71 5.66 9.25
C ASN A 91 -11.38 6.92 8.68
N SER A 92 -12.63 7.20 9.06
CA SER A 92 -13.38 8.40 8.64
C SER A 92 -12.73 9.73 9.05
N HIS A 93 -11.80 9.70 10.02
CA HIS A 93 -11.07 10.87 10.51
C HIS A 93 -9.70 11.08 9.83
N ILE A 94 -9.37 10.29 8.80
CA ILE A 94 -8.11 10.40 8.06
C ILE A 94 -8.43 10.71 6.58
N LEU A 95 -8.37 11.99 6.24
CA LEU A 95 -8.53 12.48 4.87
C LEU A 95 -7.18 12.40 4.14
N THR A 96 -7.15 11.73 2.99
CA THR A 96 -5.92 11.47 2.23
C THR A 96 -6.08 11.84 0.76
N ASP A 97 -5.21 12.75 0.30
CA ASP A 97 -5.04 13.09 -1.10
C ASP A 97 -3.63 12.70 -1.56
N GLN A 98 -3.53 11.93 -2.65
CA GLN A 98 -2.25 11.59 -3.25
C GLN A 98 -1.81 12.64 -4.27
N LYS A 99 -0.55 13.06 -4.19
CA LYS A 99 0.10 14.01 -5.09
C LYS A 99 1.15 13.31 -5.96
N ARG A 100 1.45 13.88 -7.12
CA ARG A 100 2.57 13.42 -7.97
C ARG A 100 3.37 14.60 -8.54
N PRO A 101 4.24 15.23 -7.72
CA PRO A 101 5.00 16.40 -8.16
C PRO A 101 5.98 16.10 -9.30
N ALA A 102 6.44 14.86 -9.42
CA ALA A 102 7.27 14.35 -10.52
C ALA A 102 6.92 12.89 -10.83
N SER A 103 7.24 12.44 -12.04
CA SER A 103 7.15 11.02 -12.40
C SER A 103 8.38 10.28 -11.87
N THR A 104 8.22 9.59 -10.74
CA THR A 104 9.25 8.75 -10.14
C THR A 104 8.60 7.58 -9.41
N ARG A 105 9.34 6.46 -9.28
CA ARG A 105 8.95 5.27 -8.52
C ARG A 105 9.53 5.23 -7.10
N ASP A 106 10.38 6.22 -6.79
CA ASP A 106 11.26 6.26 -5.61
C ASP A 106 10.78 7.26 -4.53
N THR A 107 9.79 8.12 -4.84
CA THR A 107 9.14 8.96 -3.83
C THR A 107 7.62 8.94 -3.99
N LEU A 108 6.88 9.02 -2.87
CA LEU A 108 5.43 9.06 -2.84
C LEU A 108 4.95 10.16 -1.89
N TRP A 109 4.18 11.10 -2.44
CA TRP A 109 3.68 12.28 -1.74
C TRP A 109 2.19 12.12 -1.44
N LEU A 110 1.83 12.17 -0.15
CA LEU A 110 0.45 12.25 0.30
C LEU A 110 0.21 13.56 1.07
N THR A 111 -1.01 14.08 1.05
CA THR A 111 -1.49 15.05 2.03
C THR A 111 -2.51 14.32 2.92
N VAL A 112 -2.15 14.13 4.19
CA VAL A 112 -2.95 13.43 5.21
C VAL A 112 -3.37 14.44 6.27
N ASN A 113 -4.67 14.70 6.41
CA ASN A 113 -5.23 15.73 7.32
C ASN A 113 -4.54 17.10 7.20
N GLY A 114 -4.15 17.50 5.98
CA GLY A 114 -3.45 18.77 5.71
C GLY A 114 -1.94 18.76 5.95
N ILE A 115 -1.36 17.63 6.40
CA ILE A 115 0.09 17.43 6.55
C ILE A 115 0.61 16.74 5.28
N THR A 116 1.65 17.28 4.64
CA THR A 116 2.31 16.66 3.49
C THR A 116 3.31 15.61 3.98
N ILE A 117 3.04 14.34 3.72
CA ILE A 117 3.92 13.22 4.07
C ILE A 117 4.57 12.70 2.80
N VAL A 118 5.90 12.66 2.79
CA VAL A 118 6.71 12.18 1.67
C VAL A 118 7.46 10.92 2.11
N ASN A 119 7.13 9.79 1.50
CA ASN A 119 7.90 8.55 1.60
C ASN A 119 9.02 8.59 0.57
N VAL A 120 10.27 8.40 0.99
CA VAL A 120 11.47 8.51 0.15
C VAL A 120 12.28 7.21 0.19
N TYR A 121 12.79 6.80 -0.96
CA TYR A 121 13.88 5.84 -1.07
C TYR A 121 14.98 6.42 -1.97
N CYS A 122 16.12 6.77 -1.40
CA CYS A 122 17.32 7.13 -2.14
C CYS A 122 18.14 5.86 -2.38
N ARG A 123 18.24 5.44 -3.63
CA ARG A 123 19.12 4.31 -4.00
C ARG A 123 20.59 4.76 -3.93
N PRO A 124 21.51 3.96 -3.37
CA PRO A 124 22.94 4.20 -3.50
C PRO A 124 23.34 4.43 -4.96
N SER A 125 24.16 5.46 -5.20
CA SER A 125 24.70 5.85 -6.51
C SER A 125 23.64 6.16 -7.60
N TYR A 126 22.42 6.59 -7.23
CA TYR A 126 21.40 7.03 -8.20
C TYR A 126 20.55 8.19 -7.67
N ASP A 127 20.82 9.38 -8.20
CA ASP A 127 20.44 10.64 -7.56
C ASP A 127 19.05 11.19 -7.92
N ALA A 128 18.38 10.65 -8.94
CA ALA A 128 17.16 11.28 -9.49
C ALA A 128 16.03 11.47 -8.47
N ALA A 129 15.87 10.53 -7.54
CA ALA A 129 14.88 10.62 -6.45
C ALA A 129 15.20 11.78 -5.49
N LEU A 130 16.49 11.91 -5.14
CA LEU A 130 16.98 12.95 -4.24
C LEU A 130 16.95 14.32 -4.93
N ASP A 131 17.35 14.42 -6.19
CA ASP A 131 17.26 15.66 -6.98
C ASP A 131 15.83 16.22 -7.06
N ILE A 132 14.81 15.35 -7.17
CA ILE A 132 13.40 15.75 -7.15
C ILE A 132 12.98 16.33 -5.80
N LEU A 133 13.55 15.83 -4.70
CA LEU A 133 13.32 16.29 -3.34
C LEU A 133 14.05 17.61 -3.07
N LEU A 134 15.36 17.67 -3.32
CA LEU A 134 16.22 18.82 -3.00
C LEU A 134 15.82 20.08 -3.79
N ARG A 135 15.32 19.94 -5.03
CA ARG A 135 14.85 21.08 -5.85
C ARG A 135 13.54 21.71 -5.38
N ARG A 136 12.93 21.23 -4.29
CA ARG A 136 11.63 21.68 -3.79
C ARG A 136 11.73 22.18 -2.37
N SER A 137 11.20 23.39 -2.14
CA SER A 137 10.90 23.83 -0.79
C SER A 137 9.80 22.92 -0.20
N PRO A 138 10.04 22.27 0.95
CA PRO A 138 9.06 21.42 1.61
C PRO A 138 7.96 22.29 2.24
N PRO A 139 6.67 21.92 2.13
CA PRO A 139 5.56 22.69 2.69
C PRO A 139 5.66 22.86 4.20
N GLU A 140 5.14 23.98 4.74
CA GLU A 140 5.22 24.32 6.17
C GLU A 140 4.68 23.23 7.12
N ARG A 141 3.71 22.42 6.68
CA ARG A 141 3.27 21.24 7.43
C ARG A 141 3.72 19.99 6.68
N CYS A 142 4.97 19.58 6.88
CA CYS A 142 5.55 18.40 6.22
C CYS A 142 6.16 17.37 7.17
N LEU A 143 6.20 16.13 6.70
CA LEU A 143 7.11 15.07 7.11
C LEU A 143 7.77 14.51 5.85
N VAL A 144 9.09 14.42 5.81
CA VAL A 144 9.84 13.71 4.78
C VAL A 144 10.59 12.58 5.48
N ALA A 145 10.28 11.33 5.16
CA ALA A 145 10.87 10.19 5.84
C ALA A 145 11.06 8.96 4.94
N GLY A 146 12.06 8.15 5.28
CA GLY A 146 12.37 6.90 4.59
C GLY A 146 13.86 6.60 4.59
N ASP A 147 14.30 5.75 3.68
CA ASP A 147 15.70 5.34 3.55
C ASP A 147 16.45 6.28 2.61
N PHE A 148 17.37 7.06 3.16
CA PHE A 148 18.19 8.02 2.42
C PHE A 148 19.53 7.43 1.96
N ASN A 149 19.92 6.24 2.43
CA ASN A 149 21.22 5.61 2.16
C ASN A 149 22.42 6.58 2.30
N ALA A 150 22.37 7.55 3.22
CA ALA A 150 23.36 8.63 3.31
C ALA A 150 23.86 8.84 4.74
N LYS A 151 25.12 9.25 4.89
CA LYS A 151 25.73 9.55 6.20
C LYS A 151 26.21 10.99 6.27
N HIS A 152 25.87 11.65 7.37
CA HIS A 152 26.33 12.97 7.73
C HIS A 152 26.54 13.07 9.24
N TYR A 153 27.52 13.88 9.69
CA TYR A 153 27.88 14.01 11.10
C TYR A 153 26.73 14.53 11.99
N SER A 154 25.68 15.12 11.40
CA SER A 154 24.48 15.56 12.13
C SER A 154 23.51 14.43 12.51
N TRP A 155 23.71 13.21 11.99
CA TRP A 155 22.93 12.02 12.39
C TRP A 155 23.77 10.78 12.67
N GLN A 156 24.98 10.67 12.11
CA GLN A 156 25.92 9.59 12.40
C GLN A 156 27.37 10.09 12.41
N THR A 157 28.05 9.88 13.53
CA THR A 157 29.48 10.11 13.73
C THR A 157 30.32 9.23 12.80
N GLY A 158 31.38 9.82 12.24
CA GLY A 158 32.35 9.13 11.39
C GLY A 158 32.34 9.62 9.94
N ARG A 159 32.62 8.71 9.00
CA ARG A 159 32.83 9.07 7.59
C ARG A 159 31.51 9.38 6.87
N LEU A 160 31.44 10.57 6.26
CA LEU A 160 30.40 10.98 5.32
C LEU A 160 30.26 9.97 4.18
N ALA A 161 29.03 9.69 3.75
CA ALA A 161 28.73 8.73 2.68
C ALA A 161 27.56 9.19 1.81
N ASN A 162 27.68 8.94 0.51
CA ASN A 162 26.74 9.41 -0.52
C ASN A 162 26.46 10.91 -0.36
N ARG A 163 25.23 11.36 -0.58
CA ARG A 163 24.87 12.80 -0.61
C ARG A 163 24.39 13.35 0.73
N GLY A 164 25.01 12.88 1.83
CA GLY A 164 24.66 13.32 3.18
C GLY A 164 24.86 14.83 3.40
N GLY A 165 25.90 15.42 2.80
CA GLY A 165 26.13 16.87 2.83
C GLY A 165 24.99 17.65 2.16
N ASP A 166 24.56 17.23 0.98
CA ASP A 166 23.48 17.90 0.23
C ASP A 166 22.12 17.82 0.95
N ILE A 167 21.84 16.67 1.60
CA ILE A 167 20.65 16.50 2.45
C ILE A 167 20.70 17.44 3.66
N ALA A 168 21.86 17.55 4.32
CA ALA A 168 22.04 18.45 5.46
C ALA A 168 21.94 19.93 5.06
N ALA A 169 22.52 20.31 3.92
CA ALA A 169 22.40 21.65 3.35
C ALA A 169 20.94 21.98 3.02
N TRP A 170 20.22 21.09 2.32
CA TRP A 170 18.80 21.27 2.04
C TRP A 170 17.95 21.40 3.31
N ALA A 171 18.22 20.61 4.36
CA ALA A 171 17.51 20.72 5.63
C ALA A 171 17.76 22.08 6.30
N ALA A 172 19.01 22.56 6.30
CA ALA A 172 19.38 23.85 6.87
C ALA A 172 18.81 25.05 6.08
N GLU A 173 18.83 24.99 4.74
CA GLU A 173 18.33 26.04 3.85
C GLU A 173 16.80 26.07 3.77
N SER A 174 16.16 24.90 3.78
CA SER A 174 14.71 24.76 3.59
C SER A 174 13.91 24.77 4.89
N GLY A 175 14.56 24.61 6.04
CA GLY A 175 13.97 24.66 7.38
C GLY A 175 13.39 23.37 8.02
N PRO A 176 13.31 22.17 7.41
CA PRO A 176 12.84 20.99 8.14
C PRO A 176 13.93 20.46 9.08
N GLY A 177 13.61 20.37 10.37
CA GLY A 177 14.51 19.79 11.38
C GLY A 177 14.61 18.27 11.25
N LEU A 178 15.81 17.74 11.48
CA LEU A 178 16.04 16.29 11.63
C LEU A 178 15.38 15.80 12.93
N LEU A 179 14.61 14.71 12.86
CA LEU A 179 13.92 14.12 14.00
C LEU A 179 14.71 12.97 14.66
N ASN A 180 15.63 12.34 13.92
CA ASN A 180 16.46 11.25 14.44
C ASN A 180 17.35 11.74 15.58
N THR A 181 17.44 10.95 16.66
CA THR A 181 18.55 11.08 17.62
C THR A 181 19.86 10.67 16.94
N ALA A 182 20.90 11.50 17.06
CA ALA A 182 22.21 11.21 16.48
C ALA A 182 22.82 9.92 17.05
N ASP A 183 23.54 9.20 16.20
CA ASP A 183 24.21 7.92 16.51
C ASP A 183 23.30 6.76 16.96
N VAL A 184 21.97 6.94 16.96
CA VAL A 184 21.03 5.82 17.12
C VAL A 184 20.92 5.08 15.78
N PRO A 185 21.32 3.80 15.71
CA PRO A 185 21.31 3.05 14.46
C PRO A 185 19.89 2.72 14.00
N THR A 186 19.69 2.70 12.68
CA THR A 186 18.44 2.29 12.02
C THR A 186 18.56 0.97 11.29
N ASN A 187 19.75 0.34 11.33
CA ASN A 187 19.97 -1.05 10.95
C ASN A 187 20.99 -1.70 11.90
N PRO A 188 21.05 -3.05 11.99
CA PRO A 188 21.94 -3.74 12.91
C PRO A 188 23.43 -3.61 12.53
N HIS A 189 23.75 -2.98 11.39
CA HIS A 189 25.13 -2.69 10.97
C HIS A 189 25.68 -1.41 11.64
N GLY A 190 24.94 -0.78 12.55
CA GLY A 190 25.37 0.46 13.21
C GLY A 190 25.28 1.69 12.31
N ASN A 191 24.39 1.69 11.31
CA ASN A 191 24.19 2.84 10.42
C ASN A 191 22.85 3.53 10.70
N THR A 192 22.85 4.85 10.58
CA THR A 192 21.66 5.70 10.67
C THR A 192 21.38 6.24 9.27
N ILE A 193 20.61 5.49 8.48
CA ILE A 193 20.31 5.80 7.06
C ILE A 193 18.81 5.99 6.79
N ASP A 194 17.97 5.48 7.69
CA ASP A 194 16.53 5.75 7.71
C ASP A 194 16.30 7.05 8.46
N LEU A 195 15.96 8.13 7.76
CA LEU A 195 15.87 9.47 8.32
C LEU A 195 14.45 10.01 8.25
N ALA A 196 14.11 10.88 9.20
CA ALA A 196 12.88 11.65 9.22
C ALA A 196 13.18 13.13 9.46
N PHE A 197 12.58 13.99 8.65
CA PHE A 197 12.70 15.45 8.72
C PHE A 197 11.31 16.09 8.77
N SER A 198 11.10 17.11 9.59
CA SER A 198 9.80 17.80 9.68
C SER A 198 9.93 19.29 10.01
N LYS A 199 8.99 20.08 9.51
CA LYS A 199 8.75 21.49 9.92
C LYS A 199 7.73 21.63 11.04
N ILE A 200 7.17 20.52 11.55
CA ILE A 200 6.11 20.56 12.57
C ILE A 200 6.74 20.46 13.96
N ASP A 201 6.54 21.49 14.77
CA ASP A 201 6.97 21.51 16.16
C ASP A 201 6.48 20.29 16.94
N LEU A 202 7.33 19.78 17.84
CA LEU A 202 7.08 18.59 18.66
C LEU A 202 6.82 17.31 17.85
N ALA A 203 7.15 17.27 16.55
CA ALA A 203 7.32 16.02 15.84
C ALA A 203 8.52 15.25 16.43
N SER A 204 8.41 13.93 16.50
CA SER A 204 9.46 13.07 17.06
C SER A 204 9.65 11.80 16.24
N ALA A 205 10.85 11.22 16.34
CA ALA A 205 11.20 9.91 15.79
C ALA A 205 11.88 9.05 16.86
N VAL A 206 11.42 7.81 17.01
CA VAL A 206 11.97 6.82 17.95
C VAL A 206 12.18 5.51 17.20
N VAL A 207 13.33 4.87 17.38
CA VAL A 207 13.58 3.51 16.87
C VAL A 207 12.95 2.51 17.82
N GLU A 208 12.06 1.65 17.32
CA GLU A 208 11.25 0.74 18.13
C GLU A 208 11.57 -0.73 17.84
N ASP A 209 12.33 -1.38 18.73
CA ASP A 209 12.69 -2.80 18.60
C ASP A 209 11.47 -3.73 18.65
N HIS A 210 10.41 -3.35 19.37
CA HIS A 210 9.17 -4.10 19.45
C HIS A 210 8.34 -4.08 18.14
N LEU A 211 8.78 -3.30 17.14
CA LEU A 211 8.19 -3.25 15.80
C LEU A 211 9.04 -3.94 14.74
N ALA A 212 10.12 -4.64 15.14
CA ALA A 212 11.04 -5.29 14.22
C ALA A 212 10.33 -6.26 13.26
N THR A 213 10.41 -5.95 11.95
CA THR A 213 9.61 -6.60 10.91
C THR A 213 10.22 -7.87 10.33
N SER A 214 11.40 -8.29 10.79
CA SER A 214 12.29 -9.30 10.17
C SER A 214 13.05 -8.85 8.91
N SER A 215 12.99 -7.56 8.56
CA SER A 215 14.03 -6.92 7.74
C SER A 215 15.31 -6.69 8.55
N ASP A 216 16.38 -6.46 7.82
CA ASP A 216 17.66 -5.86 8.19
C ASP A 216 17.58 -4.34 8.45
N HIS A 217 16.44 -3.68 8.29
CA HIS A 217 16.20 -2.34 8.82
C HIS A 217 15.37 -2.40 10.11
N PHE A 218 15.53 -1.37 10.94
CA PHE A 218 14.71 -1.14 12.12
C PHE A 218 13.48 -0.32 11.74
N THR A 219 12.52 -0.22 12.67
CA THR A 219 11.30 0.58 12.45
C THR A 219 11.41 1.88 13.22
N LEU A 220 11.16 3.00 12.54
CA LEU A 220 10.99 4.29 13.17
C LEU A 220 9.50 4.54 13.41
N SER A 221 9.17 4.74 14.68
CA SER A 221 7.91 5.32 15.13
C SER A 221 8.02 6.84 15.09
N LEU A 222 7.22 7.47 14.23
CA LEU A 222 7.16 8.92 14.11
C LEU A 222 5.81 9.42 14.65
N THR A 223 5.84 10.48 15.45
CA THR A 223 4.62 11.10 16.00
C THR A 223 4.56 12.57 15.57
N ILE A 224 3.38 13.02 15.13
CA ILE A 224 3.15 14.41 14.71
C ILE A 224 1.87 14.95 15.35
N LEU A 225 1.92 16.19 15.85
CA LEU A 225 0.74 16.88 16.39
C LEU A 225 -0.15 17.45 15.27
N ASN A 226 -1.40 16.99 15.22
CA ASN A 226 -2.40 17.39 14.22
C ASN A 226 -3.23 18.60 14.70
N ILE A 227 -2.56 19.67 15.13
CA ILE A 227 -3.18 20.83 15.81
C ILE A 227 -4.03 21.69 14.86
N THR A 228 -3.83 21.62 13.54
CA THR A 228 -4.57 22.44 12.56
C THR A 228 -6.09 22.34 12.71
N LEU A 229 -6.61 21.14 12.99
CA LEU A 229 -8.04 20.88 13.18
C LEU A 229 -8.60 21.43 14.51
N ALA A 230 -7.74 21.82 15.46
CA ALA A 230 -8.14 22.43 16.73
C ALA A 230 -8.14 23.97 16.70
N LEU A 231 -7.42 24.60 15.76
CA LEU A 231 -7.25 26.07 15.73
C LEU A 231 -7.97 26.76 14.57
N THR A 232 -8.19 26.12 13.41
CA THR A 232 -8.96 26.74 12.31
C THR A 232 -10.47 26.57 12.52
N GLY A 233 -10.98 27.12 13.63
CA GLY A 233 -12.37 27.02 14.07
C GLY A 233 -13.38 27.83 13.25
N THR A 234 -13.38 27.66 11.93
CA THR A 234 -14.24 28.41 10.98
C THR A 234 -14.92 27.50 9.98
N LEU A 235 -15.93 26.75 10.46
CA LEU A 235 -17.24 26.63 9.80
C LEU A 235 -18.22 25.84 10.70
N GLY A 236 -19.15 26.55 11.33
CA GLY A 236 -20.19 25.97 12.18
C GLY A 236 -20.32 26.71 13.51
N VAL A 237 -21.41 27.45 13.68
CA VAL A 237 -21.71 28.16 14.93
C VAL A 237 -21.96 27.15 16.04
N TYR A 238 -21.00 27.03 16.96
CA TYR A 238 -21.16 26.25 18.19
C TYR A 238 -21.98 27.03 19.21
N SER A 239 -23.31 26.90 19.12
CA SER A 239 -24.10 26.89 20.35
C SER A 239 -24.04 25.47 20.91
N LEU A 240 -23.25 25.27 21.97
CA LEU A 240 -23.52 24.17 22.89
C LEU A 240 -24.99 24.30 23.32
N PRO A 241 -25.79 23.22 23.38
CA PRO A 241 -27.06 23.27 24.08
C PRO A 241 -26.79 23.79 25.49
N ALA A 242 -27.52 24.84 25.90
CA ALA A 242 -27.49 25.27 27.28
C ALA A 242 -27.80 24.07 28.18
N ALA A 243 -27.13 24.01 29.34
CA ALA A 243 -27.07 22.84 30.23
C ALA A 243 -28.34 21.99 30.24
N ALA A 244 -28.18 20.67 30.10
CA ALA A 244 -29.28 19.73 30.34
C ALA A 244 -29.83 19.98 31.76
N THR A 245 -31.11 20.35 31.84
CA THR A 245 -31.73 20.79 33.11
C THR A 245 -32.46 19.65 33.81
N THR A 246 -32.57 18.50 33.15
CA THR A 246 -33.24 17.30 33.68
C THR A 246 -32.42 16.04 33.42
N ALA A 247 -32.55 15.03 34.28
CA ALA A 247 -31.84 13.76 34.15
C ALA A 247 -32.14 13.05 32.81
N SER A 248 -33.40 13.09 32.37
CA SER A 248 -33.85 12.48 31.10
C SER A 248 -33.17 13.07 29.86
N GLU A 249 -32.83 14.36 29.87
CA GLU A 249 -32.05 14.99 28.79
C GLU A 249 -30.59 14.51 28.78
N LEU A 250 -30.02 14.26 29.95
CA LEU A 250 -28.66 13.73 30.11
C LEU A 250 -28.59 12.26 29.65
N ASP A 251 -29.56 11.44 30.03
CA ASP A 251 -29.67 10.04 29.60
C ASP A 251 -29.86 9.92 28.07
N ALA A 252 -30.73 10.75 27.48
CA ALA A 252 -30.92 10.79 26.03
C ALA A 252 -29.66 11.26 25.28
N LEU A 253 -28.87 12.18 25.87
CA LEU A 253 -27.57 12.58 25.33
C LEU A 253 -26.56 11.43 25.43
N ALA A 254 -26.52 10.72 26.56
CA ALA A 254 -25.65 9.58 26.79
C ALA A 254 -25.97 8.42 25.83
N GLU A 255 -27.24 8.05 25.64
CA GLU A 255 -27.66 7.06 24.64
C GLU A 255 -27.27 7.48 23.22
N SER A 256 -27.42 8.76 22.87
CA SER A 256 -27.01 9.27 21.55
C SER A 256 -25.49 9.16 21.35
N LEU A 257 -24.68 9.43 22.38
CA LEU A 257 -23.24 9.24 22.40
C LEU A 257 -22.83 7.76 22.28
N VAL A 258 -23.46 6.88 23.05
CA VAL A 258 -23.22 5.43 23.01
C VAL A 258 -23.60 4.85 21.65
N ASN A 259 -24.72 5.28 21.05
CA ASN A 259 -25.11 4.88 19.71
C ASN A 259 -24.18 5.45 18.62
N LEU A 260 -23.67 6.68 18.79
CA LEU A 260 -22.65 7.24 17.90
C LEU A 260 -21.37 6.39 17.94
N LEU A 261 -20.89 6.04 19.14
CA LEU A 261 -19.71 5.19 19.37
C LEU A 261 -19.90 3.77 18.80
N HIS A 262 -21.05 3.13 18.99
CA HIS A 262 -21.35 1.84 18.36
C HIS A 262 -21.45 1.94 16.82
N SER A 263 -21.92 3.08 16.28
CA SER A 263 -22.00 3.27 14.83
C SER A 263 -20.66 3.57 14.15
N SER A 264 -19.69 4.15 14.89
CA SER A 264 -18.30 4.31 14.45
C SER A 264 -17.47 3.04 14.68
N ALA A 265 -17.82 2.23 15.68
CA ALA A 265 -17.31 0.88 15.93
C ALA A 265 -17.82 -0.17 14.91
N LYS A 266 -17.65 0.11 13.62
CA LYS A 266 -17.36 -1.00 12.69
C LYS A 266 -16.03 -1.57 13.11
N GLU A 267 -16.02 -2.80 13.63
CA GLU A 267 -14.78 -3.52 13.95
C GLU A 267 -13.77 -3.34 12.82
N MET A 268 -12.69 -2.65 13.16
CA MET A 268 -11.63 -2.32 12.23
C MET A 268 -10.90 -3.62 11.95
N ARG A 269 -11.18 -4.23 10.80
CA ARG A 269 -10.77 -5.59 10.47
C ARG A 269 -9.25 -5.73 10.55
N SER A 270 -8.78 -6.42 11.59
CA SER A 270 -7.43 -6.94 11.69
C SER A 270 -7.18 -7.95 10.56
N ALA A 271 -5.92 -8.30 10.32
CA ALA A 271 -5.57 -9.43 9.46
C ALA A 271 -6.03 -10.74 10.12
N PRO A 272 -6.99 -11.50 9.56
CA PRO A 272 -7.45 -12.76 10.18
C PRO A 272 -6.42 -13.90 10.07
N TRP A 273 -5.28 -13.64 9.42
CA TRP A 273 -4.12 -14.52 9.33
C TRP A 273 -3.01 -14.15 10.33
N TRP A 274 -3.15 -13.04 11.07
CA TRP A 274 -2.27 -12.70 12.18
C TRP A 274 -2.84 -13.35 13.44
N THR A 275 -2.38 -14.57 13.68
CA THR A 275 -2.80 -15.42 14.81
C THR A 275 -1.97 -15.14 16.06
N ASP A 276 -2.41 -15.64 17.22
CA ASP A 276 -1.64 -15.54 18.46
C ASP A 276 -0.24 -16.15 18.31
N GLU A 277 -0.11 -17.29 17.62
CA GLU A 277 1.19 -17.88 17.24
C GLU A 277 2.12 -16.91 16.45
N CYS A 278 1.56 -16.03 15.62
CA CYS A 278 2.34 -15.00 14.92
C CYS A 278 2.82 -13.89 15.89
N ALA A 279 1.99 -13.54 16.87
CA ALA A 279 2.32 -12.53 17.88
C ALA A 279 3.34 -13.07 18.91
N GLU A 280 3.18 -14.32 19.35
CA GLU A 280 4.13 -15.04 20.19
C GLU A 280 5.50 -15.17 19.51
N SER A 281 5.54 -15.66 18.27
CA SER A 281 6.80 -15.79 17.53
C SER A 281 7.44 -14.44 17.19
N ALA A 282 6.66 -13.36 17.04
CA ALA A 282 7.19 -11.99 16.99
C ALA A 282 7.83 -11.60 18.31
N ALA A 283 7.17 -11.83 19.45
CA ALA A 283 7.68 -11.51 20.78
C ALA A 283 8.96 -12.29 21.13
N GLU A 284 9.06 -13.55 20.74
CA GLU A 284 10.30 -14.37 20.84
C GLU A 284 11.44 -13.74 20.02
N TYR A 285 11.18 -13.43 18.74
CA TYR A 285 12.16 -12.77 17.88
C TYR A 285 12.63 -11.41 18.44
N HIS A 286 11.71 -10.62 19.01
CA HIS A 286 12.04 -9.36 19.68
C HIS A 286 12.84 -9.57 20.98
N ALA A 287 12.57 -10.64 21.72
CA ALA A 287 13.34 -10.97 22.92
C ALA A 287 14.80 -11.31 22.58
N VAL A 288 15.04 -12.15 21.57
CA VAL A 288 16.39 -12.48 21.09
C VAL A 288 17.10 -11.22 20.57
N ARG A 289 16.41 -10.35 19.83
CA ARG A 289 16.98 -9.07 19.37
C ARG A 289 17.41 -8.14 20.51
N ARG A 290 16.66 -8.07 21.62
CA ARG A 290 17.03 -7.23 22.77
C ARG A 290 18.32 -7.70 23.46
N ILE A 291 18.63 -9.00 23.39
CA ILE A 291 19.91 -9.56 23.89
C ILE A 291 21.06 -9.21 22.95
N PHE A 292 20.80 -9.16 21.63
CA PHE A 292 21.80 -8.90 20.59
C PHE A 292 21.40 -7.71 19.71
N PRO A 293 21.49 -6.45 20.19
CA PRO A 293 20.95 -5.28 19.50
C PRO A 293 21.58 -5.02 18.12
N MET A 294 22.82 -5.47 17.88
CA MET A 294 23.47 -5.40 16.57
C MET A 294 23.15 -6.60 15.65
N GLY A 295 22.18 -7.45 15.98
CA GLY A 295 21.38 -8.30 15.09
C GLY A 295 22.03 -9.34 14.16
N PHE A 296 23.36 -9.44 14.10
CA PHE A 296 24.10 -10.23 13.10
C PHE A 296 24.64 -11.58 13.60
N ASN A 297 24.21 -12.07 14.76
CA ASN A 297 24.55 -13.42 15.22
C ASN A 297 23.59 -14.49 14.69
N GLU A 298 24.01 -15.75 14.81
CA GLU A 298 23.25 -16.92 14.35
C GLU A 298 21.88 -17.03 15.05
N GLU A 299 21.81 -16.71 16.34
CA GLU A 299 20.57 -16.77 17.13
C GLU A 299 19.49 -15.79 16.63
N VAL A 300 19.85 -14.54 16.33
CA VAL A 300 18.90 -13.56 15.76
C VAL A 300 18.45 -14.00 14.37
N GLN A 301 19.34 -14.58 13.54
CA GLN A 301 18.94 -15.08 12.22
C GLN A 301 18.05 -16.33 12.31
N ALA A 302 18.31 -17.26 13.24
CA ALA A 302 17.45 -18.40 13.50
C ALA A 302 16.05 -17.96 13.96
N ALA A 303 15.97 -17.06 14.95
CA ALA A 303 14.70 -16.52 15.43
C ALA A 303 13.94 -15.74 14.33
N ARG A 304 14.67 -14.99 13.48
CA ARG A 304 14.12 -14.32 12.29
C ARG A 304 13.52 -15.31 11.30
N GLU A 305 14.20 -16.41 11.00
CA GLU A 305 13.70 -17.44 10.10
C GLU A 305 12.46 -18.15 10.64
N VAL A 306 12.46 -18.50 11.94
CA VAL A 306 11.29 -19.08 12.64
C VAL A 306 10.09 -18.15 12.51
N PHE A 307 10.22 -16.89 12.91
CA PHE A 307 9.15 -15.89 12.83
C PHE A 307 8.59 -15.73 11.41
N GLN A 308 9.47 -15.57 10.40
CA GLN A 308 9.03 -15.49 9.02
C GLN A 308 8.33 -16.77 8.54
N ASN A 309 8.73 -17.94 9.01
CA ASN A 309 8.12 -19.22 8.65
C ASN A 309 6.74 -19.41 9.28
N VAL A 310 6.55 -19.00 10.54
CA VAL A 310 5.25 -18.93 11.22
C VAL A 310 4.29 -18.04 10.43
N VAL A 311 4.67 -16.79 10.15
CA VAL A 311 3.82 -15.83 9.39
C VAL A 311 3.47 -16.36 8.00
N ARG A 312 4.44 -16.94 7.27
CA ARG A 312 4.18 -17.61 5.98
C ARG A 312 3.22 -18.79 6.12
N ARG A 313 3.33 -19.60 7.18
CA ARG A 313 2.45 -20.76 7.43
C ARG A 313 1.03 -20.30 7.75
N ALA A 314 0.85 -19.45 8.75
CA ALA A 314 -0.45 -18.92 9.16
C ALA A 314 -1.20 -18.28 7.99
N LYS A 315 -0.51 -17.42 7.21
CA LYS A 315 -1.11 -16.79 6.02
C LYS A 315 -1.49 -17.78 4.92
N ARG A 316 -0.65 -18.79 4.63
CA ARG A 316 -1.02 -19.86 3.68
C ARG A 316 -2.21 -20.69 4.17
N GLN A 317 -2.26 -21.00 5.47
CA GLN A 317 -3.32 -21.79 6.06
C GLN A 317 -4.65 -21.03 6.07
N TYR A 318 -4.65 -19.74 6.44
CA TYR A 318 -5.82 -18.87 6.30
C TYR A 318 -6.39 -18.89 4.88
N TRP A 319 -5.57 -18.66 3.85
CA TRP A 319 -6.05 -18.68 2.47
C TRP A 319 -6.55 -20.05 2.02
N ARG A 320 -5.92 -21.14 2.48
CA ARG A 320 -6.33 -22.51 2.16
C ARG A 320 -7.70 -22.82 2.79
N ASN A 321 -7.82 -22.66 4.11
CA ASN A 321 -9.07 -22.84 4.86
C ASN A 321 -10.21 -21.97 4.31
N LEU A 322 -9.92 -20.73 3.90
CA LEU A 322 -10.90 -19.82 3.32
C LEU A 322 -11.45 -20.32 1.98
N ILE A 323 -10.59 -20.92 1.14
CA ILE A 323 -10.98 -21.53 -0.15
C ILE A 323 -11.73 -22.85 0.09
N ASP A 324 -11.20 -23.70 0.97
CA ASP A 324 -11.80 -25.00 1.31
C ASP A 324 -13.19 -24.85 1.97
N GLY A 325 -13.42 -23.73 2.66
CA GLY A 325 -14.71 -23.35 3.24
C GLY A 325 -15.76 -22.80 2.25
N PHE A 326 -15.47 -22.75 0.94
CA PHE A 326 -16.46 -22.32 -0.06
C PHE A 326 -17.50 -23.40 -0.35
N SER A 327 -18.60 -23.37 0.38
CA SER A 327 -19.74 -24.30 0.23
C SER A 327 -20.86 -23.82 -0.70
N ASP A 328 -20.90 -22.53 -1.06
CA ASP A 328 -21.97 -21.94 -1.88
C ASP A 328 -21.46 -21.07 -3.04
N SER A 329 -22.35 -20.84 -4.01
CA SER A 329 -22.04 -19.98 -5.16
C SER A 329 -21.77 -18.52 -4.76
N ALA A 330 -22.34 -18.04 -3.64
CA ALA A 330 -22.12 -16.69 -3.14
C ALA A 330 -20.68 -16.48 -2.63
N ALA A 331 -20.08 -17.48 -1.99
CA ALA A 331 -18.67 -17.50 -1.60
C ALA A 331 -17.76 -17.53 -2.84
N VAL A 332 -18.10 -18.34 -3.85
CA VAL A 332 -17.40 -18.32 -5.15
C VAL A 332 -17.51 -16.95 -5.83
N TYR A 333 -18.66 -16.26 -5.77
CA TYR A 333 -18.79 -14.89 -6.28
C TYR A 333 -17.98 -13.86 -5.46
N LYS A 334 -17.86 -14.02 -4.13
CA LYS A 334 -16.94 -13.21 -3.30
C LYS A 334 -15.48 -13.44 -3.72
N ALA A 335 -15.08 -14.69 -3.97
CA ALA A 335 -13.74 -15.02 -4.46
C ALA A 335 -13.46 -14.49 -5.87
N ALA A 336 -14.45 -14.58 -6.77
CA ALA A 336 -14.38 -14.00 -8.11
C ALA A 336 -14.22 -12.47 -8.09
N ARG A 337 -14.61 -11.79 -7.00
CA ARG A 337 -14.33 -10.36 -6.77
C ARG A 337 -12.85 -10.09 -6.41
N TRP A 338 -12.10 -11.08 -5.90
CA TRP A 338 -10.64 -10.99 -5.72
C TRP A 338 -9.88 -11.25 -7.04
N LEU A 339 -10.44 -12.08 -7.92
CA LEU A 339 -9.95 -12.26 -9.28
C LEU A 339 -10.21 -11.00 -10.14
N LYS A 340 -11.42 -10.43 -10.06
CA LYS A 340 -11.77 -9.13 -10.63
C LYS A 340 -11.27 -7.98 -9.76
N SER A 341 -9.95 -7.82 -9.63
CA SER A 341 -9.33 -6.70 -8.92
C SER A 341 -10.03 -5.37 -9.26
N PRO A 342 -10.70 -4.70 -8.30
CA PRO A 342 -10.56 -3.25 -8.23
C PRO A 342 -9.05 -2.96 -8.15
N GLY A 343 -8.58 -1.88 -8.76
CA GLY A 343 -7.17 -1.51 -8.63
C GLY A 343 -6.76 -1.53 -7.17
N ALA A 344 -5.67 -2.26 -6.84
CA ALA A 344 -5.22 -2.41 -5.44
C ALA A 344 -4.75 -1.09 -4.83
N PHE A 345 -4.60 -0.06 -5.66
CA PHE A 345 -4.08 1.26 -5.36
C PHE A 345 -5.20 2.28 -5.44
N GLN A 346 -5.16 3.29 -4.57
CA GLN A 346 -6.02 4.46 -4.71
C GLN A 346 -5.76 5.16 -6.06
N PRO A 347 -6.79 5.74 -6.70
CA PRO A 347 -6.65 6.30 -8.03
C PRO A 347 -5.70 7.52 -8.02
N PRO A 348 -4.86 7.67 -9.04
CA PRO A 348 -3.89 8.76 -9.12
C PRO A 348 -4.56 10.14 -9.19
N PRO A 349 -3.78 11.24 -9.12
CA PRO A 349 -4.22 12.54 -9.63
C PRO A 349 -4.88 12.39 -11.01
N LEU A 350 -6.03 13.03 -11.19
CA LEU A 350 -6.80 12.94 -12.43
C LEU A 350 -6.34 14.03 -13.38
N GLN A 351 -5.97 13.69 -14.61
CA GLN A 351 -5.63 14.68 -15.64
C GLN A 351 -6.76 14.80 -16.66
N ILE A 352 -7.27 16.01 -16.87
CA ILE A 352 -8.23 16.36 -17.93
C ILE A 352 -7.73 17.64 -18.61
N ASP A 353 -7.63 17.62 -19.94
CA ASP A 353 -7.24 18.76 -20.79
C ASP A 353 -5.97 19.49 -20.31
N GLY A 354 -4.99 18.71 -19.84
CA GLY A 354 -3.71 19.20 -19.32
C GLY A 354 -3.70 19.54 -17.82
N VAL A 355 -4.86 19.84 -17.23
CA VAL A 355 -5.00 20.21 -15.81
C VAL A 355 -5.00 18.95 -14.92
N VAL A 356 -4.21 18.98 -13.85
CA VAL A 356 -4.10 17.89 -12.86
C VAL A 356 -4.93 18.22 -11.62
N TYR A 357 -5.86 17.35 -11.28
CA TYR A 357 -6.73 17.44 -10.10
C TYR A 357 -6.25 16.42 -9.05
N GLU A 358 -5.67 16.91 -7.96
CA GLU A 358 -5.10 16.07 -6.89
C GLU A 358 -6.13 15.69 -5.83
N THR A 359 -6.97 16.64 -5.37
CA THR A 359 -7.91 16.41 -4.26
C THR A 359 -9.12 15.56 -4.68
N GLN A 360 -9.68 14.78 -3.75
CA GLN A 360 -10.92 14.01 -4.03
C GLN A 360 -12.10 14.90 -4.45
N MET A 361 -12.22 16.11 -3.87
CA MET A 361 -13.28 17.06 -4.22
C MET A 361 -13.10 17.60 -5.64
N ASP A 362 -11.87 17.94 -6.03
CA ASP A 362 -11.56 18.43 -7.36
C ASP A 362 -11.71 17.34 -8.42
N LYS A 363 -11.30 16.10 -8.11
CA LYS A 363 -11.56 14.92 -8.94
C LYS A 363 -13.07 14.72 -9.15
N ALA A 364 -13.86 14.79 -8.09
CA ALA A 364 -15.32 14.68 -8.16
C ALA A 364 -15.95 15.81 -8.99
N ASN A 365 -15.49 17.06 -8.81
CA ASN A 365 -15.96 18.21 -9.56
C ASN A 365 -15.55 18.15 -11.04
N ALA A 366 -14.31 17.77 -11.36
CA ALA A 366 -13.83 17.62 -12.74
C ALA A 366 -14.57 16.48 -13.46
N LEU A 367 -14.84 15.36 -12.77
CA LEU A 367 -15.69 14.28 -13.29
C LEU A 367 -17.15 14.73 -13.46
N ARG A 368 -17.70 15.51 -12.50
CA ARG A 368 -19.05 16.10 -12.61
C ARG A 368 -19.16 16.98 -13.84
N ARG A 369 -18.27 17.98 -14.00
CA ARG A 369 -18.24 18.89 -15.15
C ARG A 369 -18.12 18.11 -16.46
N SER A 370 -17.06 17.31 -16.59
CA SER A 370 -16.81 16.53 -17.81
C SER A 370 -17.90 15.49 -18.13
N THR A 371 -18.68 14.98 -17.16
CA THR A 371 -19.69 13.93 -17.41
C THR A 371 -21.12 14.47 -17.53
N LEU A 372 -21.46 15.54 -16.81
CA LEU A 372 -22.83 16.06 -16.70
C LEU A 372 -23.04 17.35 -17.50
N GLU A 373 -22.07 18.27 -17.58
CA GLU A 373 -22.26 19.54 -18.31
C GLU A 373 -22.30 19.32 -19.83
N ARG A 374 -21.56 18.31 -20.33
CA ARG A 374 -21.72 17.80 -21.72
C ARG A 374 -23.11 17.22 -22.02
N ARG A 375 -23.92 16.87 -21.01
CA ARG A 375 -25.32 16.44 -21.24
C ARG A 375 -26.27 17.62 -21.37
N THR A 376 -26.02 18.72 -20.65
CA THR A 376 -26.84 19.94 -20.75
C THR A 376 -26.67 20.67 -22.08
N GLU A 377 -25.47 20.67 -22.66
CA GLU A 377 -25.22 21.21 -24.02
C GLU A 377 -25.92 20.40 -25.13
N GLN A 378 -26.11 19.09 -24.93
CA GLN A 378 -26.79 18.22 -25.90
C GLN A 378 -28.32 18.27 -25.80
N THR A 379 -28.90 18.86 -24.75
CA THR A 379 -30.36 18.95 -24.58
C THR A 379 -31.02 20.20 -25.21
N THR A 380 -30.25 21.11 -25.80
CA THR A 380 -30.76 22.30 -26.51
C THR A 380 -30.76 22.18 -28.04
N SER A 381 -30.29 21.05 -28.60
CA SER A 381 -30.31 20.79 -30.06
C SER A 381 -31.30 19.69 -30.44
N THR A 382 -32.47 20.11 -30.92
CA THR A 382 -33.52 19.21 -31.42
C THR A 382 -33.15 18.62 -32.78
N THR A 383 -32.46 17.47 -32.82
CA THR A 383 -32.43 16.61 -34.02
C THR A 383 -32.42 15.12 -33.66
N ARG A 384 -33.24 14.33 -34.37
CA ARG A 384 -33.37 12.87 -34.21
C ARG A 384 -32.04 12.13 -34.45
N GLY A 385 -31.70 11.24 -33.51
CA GLY A 385 -31.31 9.86 -33.85
C GLY A 385 -29.91 9.60 -34.42
N SER A 386 -28.87 9.62 -33.56
CA SER A 386 -27.72 8.73 -33.75
C SER A 386 -27.03 8.40 -32.42
N ARG A 387 -26.83 7.11 -32.11
CA ARG A 387 -26.14 6.66 -30.88
C ARG A 387 -24.61 6.78 -31.04
N PHE A 388 -24.09 7.99 -31.00
CA PHE A 388 -22.63 8.21 -30.92
C PHE A 388 -22.12 8.11 -29.47
N VAL A 389 -21.83 6.88 -29.02
CA VAL A 389 -20.98 6.66 -27.83
C VAL A 389 -19.53 6.95 -28.21
N ARG A 390 -19.14 8.24 -28.30
CA ARG A 390 -17.73 8.61 -28.39
C ARG A 390 -17.05 8.30 -27.06
N ARG A 391 -16.23 7.26 -27.07
CA ARG A 391 -15.45 6.79 -25.92
C ARG A 391 -14.41 7.86 -25.54
N VAL A 392 -14.55 8.45 -24.36
CA VAL A 392 -13.52 9.32 -23.78
C VAL A 392 -12.23 8.50 -23.60
N LYS A 393 -11.11 9.00 -24.14
CA LYS A 393 -9.78 8.52 -23.78
C LYS A 393 -9.37 9.22 -22.49
N TYR A 394 -9.30 8.45 -21.41
CA TYR A 394 -8.60 8.89 -20.21
C TYR A 394 -7.11 8.69 -20.45
N HIS A 395 -6.33 9.76 -20.35
CA HIS A 395 -4.88 9.67 -20.38
C HIS A 395 -4.39 9.55 -18.93
N LEU A 396 -4.05 8.32 -18.54
CA LEU A 396 -3.08 8.12 -17.45
C LEU A 396 -1.72 8.64 -17.94
N LEU A 397 -0.85 9.01 -17.00
CA LEU A 397 0.48 9.55 -17.32
C LEU A 397 1.27 8.59 -18.25
N PRO A 398 2.14 9.10 -19.15
CA PRO A 398 2.63 8.32 -20.28
C PRO A 398 3.35 7.03 -19.88
N GLY A 399 2.77 5.90 -20.28
CA GLY A 399 3.28 4.55 -19.98
C GLY A 399 2.31 3.41 -20.33
N SER A 400 1.05 3.70 -20.70
CA SER A 400 0.01 2.69 -20.89
C SER A 400 -0.39 2.47 -22.36
N LEU A 401 0.16 1.45 -23.02
CA LEU A 401 -0.35 0.92 -24.29
C LEU A 401 -0.51 -0.62 -24.26
N SER A 402 -1.52 -1.08 -23.52
CA SER A 402 -2.00 -2.47 -23.62
C SER A 402 -2.90 -2.65 -24.84
N LEU A 403 -2.51 -3.53 -25.77
CA LEU A 403 -3.35 -3.93 -26.90
C LEU A 403 -4.62 -4.65 -26.41
N ARG A 404 -5.79 -4.06 -26.66
CA ARG A 404 -7.08 -4.76 -26.51
C ARG A 404 -7.30 -5.72 -27.68
N GLN A 405 -6.89 -6.97 -27.53
CA GLN A 405 -7.43 -8.06 -28.37
C GLN A 405 -8.93 -8.21 -28.08
N LYS A 406 -9.76 -8.10 -29.13
CA LYS A 406 -11.20 -8.36 -29.04
C LYS A 406 -11.43 -9.87 -29.07
N MET A 407 -11.77 -10.48 -27.93
CA MET A 407 -12.41 -11.80 -27.98
C MET A 407 -13.85 -11.66 -28.46
N LEU A 408 -14.15 -12.27 -29.60
CA LEU A 408 -15.52 -12.53 -30.05
C LEU A 408 -16.04 -13.78 -29.32
N PRO A 409 -17.35 -13.84 -29.01
CA PRO A 409 -17.93 -15.04 -28.40
C PRO A 409 -17.97 -16.19 -29.42
N PRO A 410 -17.85 -17.47 -28.98
CA PRO A 410 -17.92 -18.61 -29.88
C PRO A 410 -19.31 -18.72 -30.51
N ARG A 411 -19.36 -18.79 -31.85
CA ARG A 411 -20.58 -19.27 -32.54
C ARG A 411 -20.55 -20.79 -32.54
N LEU A 412 -21.60 -21.40 -31.99
CA LEU A 412 -21.95 -22.79 -32.30
C LEU A 412 -22.25 -22.89 -33.81
N ALA A 413 -21.54 -23.77 -34.51
CA ALA A 413 -21.78 -24.09 -35.91
C ALA A 413 -21.62 -25.59 -36.11
N THR A 414 -22.66 -26.21 -36.67
CA THR A 414 -22.73 -27.63 -37.03
C THR A 414 -21.89 -27.94 -38.29
N PRO A 415 -21.42 -29.18 -38.47
CA PRO A 415 -20.53 -29.52 -39.57
C PRO A 415 -21.26 -29.69 -40.92
N ARG A 416 -20.56 -29.37 -42.02
CA ARG A 416 -20.86 -29.88 -43.36
C ARG A 416 -19.57 -30.36 -44.04
N GLN A 417 -19.73 -31.36 -44.90
CA GLN A 417 -18.66 -32.15 -45.52
C GLN A 417 -18.13 -31.51 -46.81
N GLY A 418 -16.91 -31.91 -47.22
CA GLY A 418 -16.58 -32.08 -48.65
C GLY A 418 -15.31 -31.40 -49.18
N GLN A 419 -14.45 -32.22 -49.80
CA GLN A 419 -13.45 -31.93 -50.85
C GLN A 419 -12.26 -31.00 -50.47
N THR A 420 -11.01 -31.47 -50.32
CA THR A 420 -10.03 -32.11 -51.25
C THR A 420 -9.38 -31.18 -52.29
N THR A 421 -8.17 -30.70 -52.00
CA THR A 421 -6.94 -30.83 -52.82
C THR A 421 -5.70 -30.40 -52.01
N SER A 422 -4.54 -31.00 -52.29
CA SER A 422 -3.21 -30.72 -51.71
C SER A 422 -2.22 -30.48 -52.87
N PRO A 423 -0.86 -30.40 -52.72
CA PRO A 423 -0.02 -30.36 -51.51
C PRO A 423 1.16 -29.35 -51.54
N SER A 424 1.81 -29.11 -50.39
CA SER A 424 3.29 -28.92 -50.36
C SER A 424 3.91 -29.13 -48.96
N ARG A 425 4.60 -30.27 -48.82
CA ARG A 425 5.83 -30.51 -48.02
C ARG A 425 6.00 -29.86 -46.63
N TYR A 426 5.83 -30.66 -45.57
CA TYR A 426 6.99 -31.28 -44.89
C TYR A 426 6.58 -32.51 -44.04
N CYS A 427 7.15 -33.67 -44.36
CA CYS A 427 7.27 -34.85 -43.49
C CYS A 427 8.32 -34.54 -42.38
N GLU A 428 8.54 -35.22 -41.25
CA GLU A 428 7.93 -36.33 -40.48
C GLU A 428 8.68 -36.34 -39.11
N GLN A 429 8.44 -37.17 -38.08
CA GLN A 429 7.54 -38.32 -37.89
C GLN A 429 7.16 -38.40 -36.39
N PHE A 430 5.97 -38.93 -36.07
CA PHE A 430 5.68 -39.57 -34.77
C PHE A 430 4.61 -40.65 -34.99
N GLY A 431 4.99 -41.91 -34.80
CA GLY A 431 4.09 -43.04 -34.56
C GLY A 431 4.46 -43.67 -33.20
N THR A 432 3.58 -44.41 -32.51
CA THR A 432 2.39 -45.14 -32.99
C THR A 432 1.29 -45.26 -31.91
N SER A 433 0.08 -45.64 -32.35
CA SER A 433 -0.99 -46.47 -31.72
C SER A 433 -0.80 -47.04 -30.31
N LEU A 434 -1.83 -47.41 -29.51
CA LEU A 434 -3.32 -47.43 -29.52
C LEU A 434 -3.69 -47.50 -27.99
N GLU A 435 -4.89 -47.36 -27.42
CA GLU A 435 -6.23 -47.82 -27.80
C GLU A 435 -7.29 -47.15 -26.86
N ASN A 436 -8.59 -47.34 -27.13
CA ASN A 436 -9.68 -46.73 -26.36
C ASN A 436 -9.96 -47.42 -25.01
N MET A 437 -10.39 -46.66 -23.99
CA MET A 437 -11.50 -47.03 -23.09
C MET A 437 -12.07 -45.80 -22.35
N SER A 438 -13.37 -45.84 -22.08
CA SER A 438 -14.20 -44.78 -21.52
C SER A 438 -14.25 -44.77 -19.98
N GLY A 439 -14.31 -43.59 -19.35
CA GLY A 439 -14.68 -43.49 -17.93
C GLY A 439 -14.52 -42.09 -17.34
N GLY A 440 -15.53 -41.61 -16.61
CA GLY A 440 -15.60 -40.24 -16.09
C GLY A 440 -14.65 -39.90 -14.92
N TYR A 441 -14.81 -38.66 -14.43
CA TYR A 441 -14.16 -38.03 -13.26
C TYR A 441 -12.72 -37.52 -13.46
N THR A 442 -12.62 -36.26 -13.92
CA THR A 442 -11.40 -35.44 -13.82
C THR A 442 -11.10 -35.05 -12.37
N LYS A 443 -10.34 -35.90 -11.66
CA LYS A 443 -9.54 -35.47 -10.51
C LYS A 443 -8.40 -34.58 -11.01
N VAL A 444 -8.34 -33.33 -10.55
CA VAL A 444 -7.18 -32.46 -10.81
C VAL A 444 -6.13 -32.72 -9.72
N ALA A 445 -5.17 -33.59 -10.02
CA ALA A 445 -4.00 -33.80 -9.17
C ALA A 445 -2.94 -32.71 -9.47
N TRP A 446 -2.54 -31.96 -8.44
CA TRP A 446 -1.36 -31.09 -8.50
C TRP A 446 -0.20 -31.76 -7.76
N TRP A 447 0.84 -32.13 -8.50
CA TRP A 447 2.02 -32.81 -7.95
C TRP A 447 3.01 -31.80 -7.36
N SER A 448 3.64 -32.19 -6.25
CA SER A 448 4.63 -31.39 -5.53
C SER A 448 6.04 -32.01 -5.63
N GLY A 449 7.03 -31.20 -5.99
CA GLY A 449 8.46 -31.45 -5.74
C GLY A 449 9.13 -30.08 -5.55
N ILE A 450 9.84 -29.74 -4.46
CA ILE A 450 10.79 -30.49 -3.63
C ILE A 450 12.00 -30.95 -4.46
N THR A 451 13.05 -30.14 -4.41
CA THR A 451 14.39 -30.45 -4.90
C THR A 451 15.25 -30.96 -3.74
N HIS A 452 15.53 -32.27 -3.70
CA HIS A 452 16.52 -32.81 -2.77
C HIS A 452 17.94 -32.57 -3.29
N LYS A 453 18.78 -31.88 -2.50
CA LYS A 453 20.23 -31.90 -2.70
C LYS A 453 20.78 -33.27 -2.32
N HIS A 454 21.55 -33.90 -3.21
CA HIS A 454 22.33 -35.09 -2.88
C HIS A 454 23.68 -34.68 -2.25
N VAL A 455 23.97 -35.26 -1.08
CA VAL A 455 25.29 -35.19 -0.44
C VAL A 455 26.16 -36.29 -1.02
N ARG A 456 27.35 -35.95 -1.53
CA ARG A 456 28.39 -36.94 -1.86
C ARG A 456 29.19 -37.26 -0.59
N GLN A 457 29.07 -38.48 -0.08
CA GLN A 457 30.09 -39.07 0.79
C GLN A 457 31.27 -39.58 -0.04
N LYS A 458 32.47 -39.46 0.51
CA LYS A 458 33.68 -40.15 0.04
C LYS A 458 33.79 -41.51 0.73
N SER A 459 34.37 -42.48 0.05
CA SER A 459 34.97 -43.66 0.68
C SER A 459 36.16 -44.14 -0.16
N SER A 460 37.29 -44.33 0.52
CA SER A 460 38.55 -44.94 0.02
C SER A 460 39.23 -44.21 -1.13
#